data_AF-A0A349C0C2-F1
#
_entry.id   AF-A0A349C0C2-F1
#
_cell.length_a   1.000
_cell.length_b   1.000
_cell.length_c   1.000
_cell.angle_alpha   90.00
_cell.angle_beta   90.00
_cell.angle_gamma   90.00
#
_symmetry.space_group_name_H-M   'P 1'
#
loop_
_entity.id
_entity.type
_entity.pdbx_description
1 polymer ?
#
loop_
_entity_poly.entity_id
_entity_poly.type
_entity_poly.pdbx_seq_one_letter_code
_entity_poly.pdbx_strand_id
1 'polypeptide(L)' 'MLKAVIFDMDGTLLDSEIVHYYAICGCFKERVGYDLTMEEYLLYCGIPDDQLKRAGQKYPALFNI' A
#
# COMPACT_ATOMS: atom_id res chain seq x y z
N MET A 1 -9.53 32.11 2.51
CA MET A 1 -10.42 31.07 3.07
C MET A 1 -10.28 29.82 2.23
N LEU A 2 -9.97 28.69 2.88
CA LEU A 2 -10.09 27.37 2.26
C LEU A 2 -11.55 27.13 1.87
N LYS A 3 -11.81 26.56 0.70
CA LYS A 3 -13.18 26.35 0.17
C LYS A 3 -13.63 24.89 0.24
N ALA A 4 -12.71 23.96 0.05
CA ALA A 4 -12.94 22.52 0.16
C ALA A 4 -11.62 21.78 0.44
N VAL A 5 -11.74 20.55 0.94
CA VAL A 5 -10.65 19.58 1.05
C VAL A 5 -11.11 18.31 0.36
N ILE A 6 -10.22 17.70 -0.42
CA ILE A 6 -10.43 16.39 -1.01
C ILE A 6 -9.63 15.41 -0.16
N PHE A 7 -10.30 14.37 0.32
CA PHE A 7 -9.68 13.27 1.03
C PHE A 7 -9.72 12.04 0.14
N ASP A 8 -8.62 11.30 0.12
CA ASP A 8 -8.65 9.93 -0.34
C ASP A 8 -9.46 9.08 0.65
N MET A 9 -10.08 8.00 0.17
CA MET A 9 -10.78 7.08 1.07
C MET A 9 -9.80 6.12 1.71
N ASP A 10 -9.01 5.42 0.88
CA ASP A 10 -8.23 4.28 1.31
C ASP A 10 -6.89 4.70 1.91
N GLY A 11 -6.63 4.30 3.15
CA GLY A 11 -5.44 4.70 3.90
C GLY A 11 -5.47 6.15 4.43
N THR A 12 -6.48 6.94 4.09
CA THR A 12 -6.66 8.32 4.58
C THR A 12 -7.87 8.46 5.50
N LEU A 13 -9.09 8.20 5.01
CA LEU A 13 -10.30 8.23 5.84
C LEU A 13 -10.56 6.89 6.53
N LEU A 14 -10.21 5.79 5.86
CA LEU A 14 -10.35 4.43 6.35
C LEU A 14 -9.01 3.72 6.28
N ASP A 15 -8.65 2.96 7.31
CA ASP A 15 -7.43 2.16 7.30
C ASP A 15 -7.68 0.82 6.57
N SER A 16 -7.95 0.91 5.26
CA SER A 16 -8.25 -0.22 4.36
C SER A 16 -7.04 -0.67 3.54
N GLU A 17 -5.94 0.09 3.56
CA GLU A 17 -4.76 -0.13 2.72
C GLU A 17 -4.19 -1.55 2.84
N ILE A 18 -4.14 -2.09 4.06
CA ILE A 18 -3.63 -3.43 4.30
C ILE A 18 -4.55 -4.54 3.75
N VAL A 19 -5.86 -4.29 3.73
CA VAL A 19 -6.83 -5.24 3.17
C VAL A 19 -6.64 -5.32 1.65
N HIS A 20 -6.38 -4.18 1.02
CA HIS A 20 -6.12 -4.09 -0.41
C HIS A 20 -4.83 -4.82 -0.80
N TYR A 21 -3.76 -4.65 -0.01
CA TYR A 21 -2.51 -5.39 -0.17
C TYR A 21 -2.76 -6.91 -0.19
N TYR A 22 -3.41 -7.48 0.82
CA TYR A 22 -3.65 -8.92 0.88
C TYR A 22 -4.54 -9.44 -0.25
N ALA A 23 -5.56 -8.68 -0.64
CA ALA A 23 -6.42 -9.04 -1.77
C ALA A 23 -5.63 -9.10 -3.09
N ILE A 24 -4.74 -8.13 -3.32
CA ILE A 24 -3.89 -8.08 -4.50
C ILE A 24 -2.85 -9.21 -4.47
N CYS A 25 -2.20 -9.47 -3.33
CA CYS A 25 -1.28 -10.61 -3.18
C CYS A 25 -1.98 -11.93 -3.54
N GLY A 26 -3.21 -12.15 -3.06
CA GLY A 26 -4.01 -13.33 -3.40
C GLY A 26 -4.25 -13.43 -4.92
N CYS A 27 -4.65 -12.32 -5.55
CA CYS A 27 -4.88 -12.28 -6.99
C CYS A 27 -3.61 -12.58 -7.81
N PHE A 28 -2.47 -12.01 -7.44
CA PHE A 28 -1.18 -12.26 -8.11
C PHE A 28 -0.73 -13.70 -7.93
N LYS A 29 -0.89 -14.25 -6.72
CA LYS A 29 -0.54 -15.64 -6.44
C LYS A 29 -1.36 -16.61 -7.26
N GLU A 30 -2.69 -16.42 -7.30
CA GLU A 30 -3.61 -17.33 -7.98
C GLU A 30 -3.53 -17.23 -9.51
N ARG A 31 -3.39 -16.01 -10.05
CA ARG A 31 -3.51 -15.77 -11.50
C ARG A 31 -2.18 -15.74 -12.23
N VAL A 32 -1.10 -15.39 -11.53
CA VAL A 32 0.23 -15.18 -12.11
C VAL A 32 1.26 -16.11 -11.49
N GLY A 33 0.96 -16.74 -10.34
CA GLY A 33 1.92 -17.56 -9.60
C GLY A 33 3.02 -16.74 -8.94
N TYR A 34 2.79 -15.44 -8.72
CA TYR A 34 3.78 -14.50 -8.21
C TYR A 34 3.45 -14.04 -6.79
N ASP A 35 4.47 -14.00 -5.92
CA ASP A 35 4.34 -13.49 -4.55
C ASP A 35 4.73 -12.00 -4.54
N LEU A 36 3.73 -11.12 -4.65
CA LEU A 36 3.94 -9.66 -4.64
C LEU A 36 4.44 -9.20 -3.26
N THR A 37 5.49 -8.39 -3.23
CA THR A 37 5.99 -7.80 -1.96
C THR A 37 5.26 -6.51 -1.59
N MET A 38 5.39 -6.09 -0.33
CA MET A 38 4.82 -4.83 0.13
C MET A 38 5.44 -3.62 -0.57
N GLU A 39 6.75 -3.65 -0.84
CA GLU A 39 7.44 -2.59 -1.57
C GLU A 39 6.91 -2.43 -2.99
N GLU A 40 6.67 -3.54 -3.70
CA GLU A 40 6.11 -3.54 -5.05
C GLU A 40 4.66 -3.05 -5.06
N TYR A 41 3.86 -3.46 -4.07
CA TYR A 41 2.51 -2.96 -3.89
C TYR A 41 2.47 -1.44 -3.67
N LEU A 42 3.34 -0.91 -2.83
CA LEU A 42 3.41 0.53 -2.54
C LEU A 42 3.88 1.33 -3.77
N LEU A 43 4.83 0.79 -4.53
CA LEU A 43 5.25 1.37 -5.80
C LEU A 43 4.07 1.42 -6.79
N TYR A 44 3.28 0.34 -6.88
CA TYR A 44 2.05 0.31 -7.68
C TYR A 44 1.02 1.36 -7.22
N CYS A 45 0.89 1.60 -5.91
CA CYS A 45 0.05 2.65 -5.34
C CYS A 45 0.60 4.08 -5.56
N GLY A 46 1.73 4.24 -6.26
CA GLY A 46 2.32 5.53 -6.58
C GLY A 46 3.11 6.16 -5.44
N ILE A 47 3.51 5.38 -4.43
CA ILE A 47 4.40 5.84 -3.36
C ILE A 47 5.85 5.89 -3.89
N PRO A 48 6.50 7.06 -3.94
CA PRO A 48 7.87 7.18 -4.43
C PRO A 48 8.89 6.58 -3.45
N ASP A 49 10.05 6.18 -3.97
CA ASP A 49 11.10 5.45 -3.23
C ASP A 49 11.54 6.13 -1.93
N ASP A 50 11.58 7.46 -1.92
CA ASP A 50 11.98 8.26 -0.75
C ASP A 50 10.95 8.20 0.39
N GLN A 51 9.72 7.79 0.10
CA GLN A 51 8.64 7.61 1.06
C GLN A 51 8.42 6.15 1.49
N LEU A 52 9.02 5.17 0.81
CA LEU A 52 8.96 3.75 1.22
C LEU A 52 9.48 3.53 2.64
N LYS A 53 10.48 4.31 3.08
CA LYS A 53 11.00 4.27 4.46
C LYS A 53 9.93 4.56 5.51
N ARG A 54 8.96 5.43 5.21
CA ARG A 54 7.85 5.76 6.12
C ARG A 54 6.83 4.62 6.16
N ALA A 55 6.57 3.99 5.02
CA ALA A 55 5.70 2.83 4.97
C ALA A 55 6.29 1.63 5.73
N GLY A 56 7.62 1.44 5.69
CA GLY A 56 8.32 0.42 6.51
C GLY A 56 8.19 0.65 8.01
N GLN A 57 8.02 1.90 8.46
CA GLN A 57 7.72 2.20 9.87
C GLN A 57 6.26 1.89 10.22
N LYS A 58 5.33 2.08 9.29
CA LYS A 58 3.90 1.77 9.47
C LYS A 58 3.65 0.26 9.50
N TYR A 59 4.36 -0.51 8.67
CA TYR A 59 4.16 -1.95 8.49
C TYR A 59 5.47 -2.76 8.61
N PRO A 60 6.15 -2.74 9.76
CA PRO A 60 7.48 -3.32 9.90
C PRO A 60 7.53 -4.84 9.67
N ALA A 61 6.42 -5.56 9.90
CA ALA A 61 6.34 -7.00 9.70
C ALA A 61 6.17 -7.44 8.23
N LEU A 62 5.92 -6.49 7.32
CA LEU A 62 5.65 -6.75 5.90
C LEU A 62 6.78 -6.30 4.98
N PHE A 63 7.73 -5.54 5.52
CA PHE A 63 8.96 -5.20 4.83
C PHE A 63 10.01 -6.25 5.17
N ASN A 64 10.69 -6.75 4.14
CA ASN A 64 11.85 -7.63 4.33
C ASN A 64 13.06 -6.75 4.73
N ILE A 65 13.11 -6.32 5.99
CA ILE A 65 14.30 -5.70 6.61
C ILE A 65 14.98 -6.70 7.53
#